data_AF-A0A833LSV1-F1
#
_entry.id   AF-A0A833LSV1-F1
#
_cell.length_a   1.000
_cell.length_b   1.000
_cell.length_c   1.000
_cell.angle_alpha   90.00
_cell.angle_beta   90.00
_cell.angle_gamma   90.00
#
_symmetry.space_group_name_H-M   'P 1'
#
loop_
_entity.id
_entity.type
_entity.pdbx_description
1 polymer ?
#
loop_
_entity_poly.entity_id
_entity_poly.type
_entity_poly.pdbx_seq_one_letter_code
_entity_poly.pdbx_strand_id
1 'polypeptide(L)'
;MHLFVDISSHGFGHLAIAAPVLNALAEQVPGLRLTLRSGLPPAKLRQRIRPPFELLAGSSDFGYVMVDATHIDRAASAAAYRQAHAGWTQRVAAEAGFLADLQPDLVLTNVSYLPLAAAAQAGIPAASLCSLNWADLFAHFFANED
;
A
#
# COMPACT_ATOMS: atom_id res chain seq x y z
N MET A 1 11.52 17.13 -1.20
CA MET A 1 10.33 16.35 -0.79
C MET A 1 10.70 14.88 -0.75
N HIS A 2 10.41 14.20 0.35
CA HIS A 2 10.51 12.76 0.52
C HIS A 2 9.11 12.15 0.52
N LEU A 3 8.85 11.31 -0.46
CA LEU A 3 7.62 10.56 -0.61
C LEU A 3 7.85 9.11 -0.21
N PHE A 4 7.13 8.65 0.81
CA PHE A 4 6.97 7.23 1.07
C PHE A 4 5.78 6.70 0.25
N VAL A 5 6.03 5.65 -0.54
CA VAL A 5 5.03 5.01 -1.39
C VAL A 5 4.83 3.57 -0.96
N ASP A 6 3.59 3.16 -0.73
CA ASP A 6 3.22 1.78 -0.44
C ASP A 6 2.39 1.22 -1.59
N ILE A 7 2.93 0.26 -2.34
CA ILE A 7 2.25 -0.38 -3.48
C ILE A 7 1.94 -1.82 -3.10
N SER A 8 0.65 -2.14 -3.01
CA SER A 8 0.16 -3.50 -2.81
C SER A 8 0.75 -4.43 -3.88
N SER A 9 1.20 -5.60 -3.45
CA SER A 9 1.69 -6.65 -4.33
C SER A 9 0.58 -7.59 -4.81
N HIS A 10 -0.69 -7.23 -4.63
CA HIS A 10 -1.84 -7.99 -5.09
C HIS A 10 -2.03 -7.91 -6.62
N GLY A 11 -1.01 -8.36 -7.36
CA GLY A 11 -0.93 -8.32 -8.82
C GLY A 11 -0.21 -7.09 -9.37
N PHE A 12 0.14 -7.13 -10.66
CA PHE A 12 0.86 -6.04 -11.33
C PHE A 12 -0.02 -4.83 -11.70
N GLY A 13 -1.35 -4.94 -11.56
CA GLY A 13 -2.29 -3.84 -11.82
C GLY A 13 -2.02 -2.63 -10.93
N HIS A 14 -1.71 -2.87 -9.65
CA HIS A 14 -1.31 -1.86 -8.69
C HIS A 14 -0.08 -1.06 -9.14
N LEU A 15 0.98 -1.76 -9.56
CA LEU A 15 2.16 -1.12 -10.15
C LEU A 15 1.83 -0.34 -11.43
N ALA A 16 0.93 -0.85 -12.26
CA ALA A 16 0.53 -0.18 -13.50
C ALA A 16 -0.23 1.14 -13.23
N ILE A 17 -0.95 1.25 -12.11
CA ILE A 17 -1.61 2.48 -11.66
C ILE A 17 -0.60 3.46 -11.06
N ALA A 18 0.25 2.98 -10.14
CA ALA A 18 1.14 3.85 -9.38
C ALA A 18 2.32 4.39 -10.22
N ALA A 19 2.93 3.56 -11.07
CA ALA A 19 4.18 3.93 -11.75
C ALA A 19 4.07 5.16 -12.66
N PRO A 20 3.02 5.33 -13.50
CA PRO A 20 2.86 6.54 -14.31
C PRO A 20 2.78 7.81 -13.47
N VAL A 21 2.09 7.75 -12.32
CA VAL A 21 1.97 8.88 -11.39
C VAL A 21 3.32 9.23 -10.76
N LEU A 22 4.06 8.23 -10.28
CA LEU A 22 5.40 8.46 -9.72
C LEU A 22 6.38 9.04 -10.75
N ASN A 23 6.30 8.55 -12.00
CA ASN A 23 7.12 9.06 -13.09
C ASN A 23 6.81 10.52 -13.41
N ALA A 24 5.53 10.88 -13.53
CA ALA A 24 5.11 12.26 -13.78
C ALA A 24 5.45 13.18 -12.59
N LEU A 25 5.30 12.69 -11.36
CA LEU A 25 5.63 13.47 -10.17
C LEU A 25 7.13 13.79 -10.09
N ALA A 26 8.00 12.84 -10.44
CA ALA A 26 9.44 13.07 -10.47
C ALA A 26 9.88 14.09 -11.53
N GLU A 27 9.12 14.24 -12.61
CA GLU A 27 9.35 15.29 -13.63
C GLU A 27 8.94 16.68 -13.12
N GLN A 28 7.94 16.75 -12.23
CA GLN A 28 7.39 18.01 -11.71
C GLN A 28 8.02 18.47 -10.39
N VAL A 29 8.62 17.56 -9.63
CA VAL A 29 9.19 17.84 -8.31
C VAL A 29 10.70 17.57 -8.32
N PRO A 30 11.52 18.59 -8.61
CA PRO A 30 12.97 18.47 -8.55
C PRO A 30 13.45 17.98 -7.17
N GLY A 31 14.34 17.01 -7.14
CA GLY A 31 14.88 16.45 -5.90
C GLY A 31 13.88 15.58 -5.12
N LEU A 32 12.84 15.05 -5.78
CA LEU A 32 11.97 14.04 -5.18
C LEU A 32 12.77 12.83 -4.72
N ARG A 33 12.75 12.57 -3.41
CA ARG A 33 13.29 11.34 -2.81
C ARG A 33 12.15 10.32 -2.69
N LEU A 34 12.37 9.11 -3.19
CA LEU A 34 11.39 8.04 -3.13
C LEU A 34 11.87 6.90 -2.23
N THR A 35 11.04 6.54 -1.26
CA THR A 35 11.13 5.25 -0.56
C THR A 35 9.88 4.46 -0.90
N LEU A 36 10.05 3.29 -1.50
CA LEU A 36 8.97 2.44 -1.97
C LEU A 36 8.90 1.17 -1.11
N ARG A 37 7.74 0.86 -0.55
CA ARG A 37 7.44 -0.47 0.00
C ARG A 37 6.55 -1.26 -0.96
N SER A 38 6.98 -2.46 -1.32
CA SER A 38 6.18 -3.40 -2.11
C SER A 38 6.73 -4.82 -2.03
N GLY A 39 5.83 -5.81 -2.12
CA GLY A 39 6.19 -7.23 -2.26
C GLY A 39 6.52 -7.65 -3.69
N LEU A 40 6.43 -6.74 -4.68
CA LEU A 40 6.73 -7.06 -6.08
C LEU A 40 8.24 -7.24 -6.33
N PRO A 41 8.64 -8.06 -7.32
CA PRO A 41 10.05 -8.23 -7.65
C PRO A 41 10.72 -6.90 -8.02
N PRO A 42 11.92 -6.59 -7.47
CA PRO A 42 12.61 -5.32 -7.72
C PRO A 42 12.83 -5.01 -9.20
N ALA A 43 13.08 -6.04 -10.01
CA ALA A 43 13.23 -5.90 -11.46
C ALA A 43 11.95 -5.40 -12.14
N LYS A 44 10.76 -5.84 -11.69
CA LYS A 44 9.47 -5.37 -12.22
C LYS A 44 9.19 -3.94 -11.83
N LEU A 45 9.51 -3.55 -10.60
CA LEU A 45 9.38 -2.17 -10.13
C LEU A 45 10.24 -1.22 -10.99
N ARG A 46 11.52 -1.54 -11.17
CA ARG A 46 12.48 -0.74 -11.97
C ARG A 46 12.14 -0.70 -13.46
N GLN A 47 11.40 -1.68 -13.99
CA GLN A 47 10.91 -1.63 -15.37
C GLN A 47 9.84 -0.56 -15.61
N ARG A 48 9.13 -0.12 -14.55
CA ARG A 48 7.98 0.80 -14.68
C ARG A 48 8.21 2.15 -13.98
N ILE A 49 8.95 2.17 -12.88
CA ILE A 49 9.28 3.38 -12.13
C ILE A 49 10.68 3.84 -12.57
N ARG A 50 10.71 4.96 -13.30
CA ARG A 50 11.90 5.61 -13.85
C ARG A 50 12.78 6.32 -12.82
N PRO A 51 12.25 7.13 -11.89
CA PRO A 51 13.10 7.81 -10.91
C PRO A 51 13.79 6.81 -9.99
N PRO A 52 14.98 7.14 -9.44
CA PRO A 52 15.61 6.30 -8.44
C PRO A 52 14.73 6.21 -7.18
N PHE A 53 14.72 5.04 -6.56
CA PHE A 53 14.01 4.80 -5.31
C PHE A 53 14.79 3.82 -4.42
N GLU A 54 14.65 4.02 -3.12
CA GLU A 54 14.98 3.01 -2.12
C GLU A 54 13.83 2.01 -2.01
N LEU A 55 14.14 0.71 -2.00
CA LEU A 55 13.13 -0.34 -1.92
C LEU A 55 13.14 -1.01 -0.54
N LEU A 56 12.01 -0.95 0.14
CA LEU A 56 11.69 -1.75 1.31
C LEU A 56 10.87 -2.96 0.84
N ALA A 57 11.51 -4.13 0.81
CA ALA A 57 10.81 -5.36 0.43
C ALA A 57 9.82 -5.75 1.54
N GLY A 58 8.52 -5.74 1.22
CA GLY A 58 7.47 -6.05 2.18
C GLY A 58 6.09 -5.65 1.69
N SER A 59 5.06 -6.18 2.34
CA SER A 59 3.67 -5.83 2.08
C SER A 59 3.01 -5.34 3.37
N SER A 60 2.18 -4.30 3.27
CA SER A 60 1.38 -3.80 4.39
C SER A 60 -0.07 -4.28 4.35
N ASP A 61 -0.50 -4.84 3.21
CA ASP A 61 -1.78 -5.52 3.02
C ASP A 61 -1.61 -6.93 2.47
N PHE A 62 -2.72 -7.67 2.43
CA PHE A 62 -2.81 -8.99 1.79
C PHE A 62 -3.68 -8.96 0.52
N GLY A 63 -4.28 -7.81 0.19
CA GLY A 63 -5.32 -7.67 -0.82
C GLY A 63 -6.50 -8.62 -0.53
N TYR A 64 -6.60 -9.67 -1.34
CA TYR A 64 -7.50 -10.79 -1.13
C TYR A 64 -6.76 -12.12 -1.33
N VAL A 65 -7.22 -13.17 -0.63
CA VAL A 65 -6.77 -14.52 -0.94
C VAL A 65 -7.56 -14.99 -2.16
N MET A 66 -6.84 -15.37 -3.22
CA MET A 66 -7.44 -15.76 -4.50
C MET A 66 -7.38 -17.27 -4.68
N VAL A 67 -8.46 -17.87 -5.18
CA VAL A 67 -8.44 -19.23 -5.73
C VAL A 67 -7.80 -19.21 -7.11
N ASP A 68 -8.16 -18.22 -7.93
CA ASP A 68 -7.62 -17.98 -9.27
C ASP A 68 -7.67 -16.48 -9.62
N ALA A 69 -7.34 -16.12 -10.87
CA ALA A 69 -7.27 -14.72 -11.30
C ALA A 69 -8.59 -13.93 -11.17
N THR A 70 -9.72 -14.61 -11.04
CA THR A 70 -11.06 -13.99 -11.00
C THR A 70 -11.91 -14.39 -9.80
N HIS A 71 -11.52 -15.42 -9.05
CA HIS A 71 -12.27 -15.94 -7.91
C HIS A 71 -11.53 -15.76 -6.59
N ILE A 72 -12.20 -15.10 -5.65
CA ILE A 72 -11.72 -14.89 -4.28
C ILE A 72 -12.04 -16.12 -3.42
N ASP A 73 -11.08 -16.54 -2.61
CA ASP A 73 -11.34 -17.42 -1.48
C ASP A 73 -11.88 -16.57 -0.32
N ARG A 74 -13.21 -16.57 -0.16
CA ARG A 74 -13.89 -15.77 0.86
C ARG A 74 -13.52 -16.19 2.27
N ALA A 75 -13.46 -17.49 2.54
CA ALA A 75 -13.16 -18.00 3.86
C ALA A 75 -11.72 -17.66 4.28
N ALA A 76 -10.76 -17.87 3.38
CA ALA A 76 -9.37 -17.51 3.64
C ALA A 76 -9.17 -15.99 3.73
N SER A 77 -9.87 -15.21 2.91
CA SER A 77 -9.83 -13.74 3.00
C SER A 77 -10.42 -13.22 4.32
N ALA A 78 -11.55 -13.78 4.78
CA ALA A 78 -12.12 -13.44 6.09
C ALA A 78 -11.16 -13.77 7.25
N ALA A 79 -10.49 -14.92 7.17
CA ALA A 79 -9.45 -15.27 8.14
C ALA A 79 -8.26 -14.30 8.10
N ALA A 80 -7.82 -13.90 6.91
CA ALA A 80 -6.75 -12.90 6.74
C ALA A 80 -7.15 -11.52 7.27
N TYR A 81 -8.39 -11.07 7.07
CA TYR A 81 -8.92 -9.85 7.68
C TYR A 81 -8.89 -9.94 9.21
N ARG A 82 -9.42 -11.01 9.80
CA ARG A 82 -9.40 -11.21 11.26
C ARG A 82 -7.96 -11.21 11.80
N GLN A 83 -7.04 -11.90 11.14
CA GLN A 83 -5.63 -11.92 11.54
C GLN A 83 -5.00 -10.53 11.42
N ALA A 84 -5.27 -9.80 10.34
CA ALA A 84 -4.76 -8.45 10.14
C ALA A 84 -5.28 -7.50 11.23
N HIS A 85 -6.51 -7.68 11.70
CA HIS A 85 -7.13 -6.81 12.70
C HIS A 85 -6.94 -7.25 14.16
N ALA A 86 -6.54 -8.50 14.43
CA ALA A 86 -6.37 -9.05 15.80
C ALA A 86 -5.40 -8.26 16.71
N GLY A 87 -4.57 -7.38 16.13
CA GLY A 87 -3.70 -6.45 16.86
C GLY A 87 -3.64 -5.07 16.21
N TRP A 88 -4.75 -4.62 15.60
CA TRP A 88 -4.76 -3.44 14.74
C TRP A 88 -4.09 -2.20 15.36
N THR A 89 -4.46 -1.83 16.59
CA THR A 89 -3.89 -0.68 17.29
C THR A 89 -2.37 -0.78 17.45
N GLN A 90 -1.85 -1.96 17.80
CA GLN A 90 -0.41 -2.17 17.94
C GLN A 90 0.30 -2.10 16.58
N ARG A 91 -0.32 -2.66 15.53
CA ARG A 91 0.22 -2.61 14.17
C ARG A 91 0.28 -1.18 13.65
N VAL A 92 -0.78 -0.39 13.86
CA VAL A 92 -0.81 1.03 13.50
C VAL A 92 0.26 1.80 14.27
N ALA A 93 0.43 1.54 15.57
CA ALA A 93 1.47 2.20 16.36
C ALA A 93 2.89 1.84 15.89
N ALA A 94 3.16 0.57 15.57
CA ALA A 94 4.44 0.13 15.04
C ALA A 94 4.73 0.76 13.67
N GLU A 95 3.73 0.79 12.79
CA GLU A 95 3.84 1.42 11.47
C GLU A 95 4.01 2.95 11.59
N ALA A 96 3.35 3.60 12.55
CA ALA A 96 3.53 5.02 12.83
C ALA A 96 4.94 5.32 13.36
N GLY A 97 5.49 4.45 14.21
CA GLY A 97 6.89 4.53 14.65
C GLY A 97 7.86 4.40 13.47
N PHE A 98 7.62 3.42 12.59
CA PHE A 98 8.40 3.27 11.36
C PHE A 98 8.34 4.54 10.49
N LEU A 99 7.17 5.15 10.30
CA LEU A 99 7.04 6.40 9.54
C LEU A 99 7.74 7.57 10.25
N ALA A 100 7.69 7.63 11.58
CA ALA A 100 8.38 8.65 12.36
C ALA A 100 9.91 8.55 12.23
N ASP A 101 10.46 7.33 12.16
CA ASP A 101 11.89 7.11 11.92
C ASP A 101 12.28 7.41 10.46
N LEU A 102 11.41 7.08 9.51
CA LEU A 102 11.63 7.33 8.08
C LEU A 102 11.55 8.82 7.71
N GLN A 103 10.75 9.59 8.45
CA GLN A 103 10.48 11.02 8.26
C GLN A 103 10.07 11.42 6.82
N PRO A 104 9.06 10.77 6.21
CA PRO A 104 8.55 11.23 4.92
C PRO A 104 7.74 12.52 5.06
N ASP A 105 7.80 13.37 4.03
CA ASP A 105 6.97 14.57 3.93
C ASP A 105 5.51 14.21 3.56
N LEU A 106 5.31 13.09 2.85
CA LEU A 106 4.01 12.61 2.39
C LEU A 106 4.01 11.08 2.31
N VAL A 107 2.87 10.47 2.63
CA VAL A 107 2.58 9.05 2.39
C VAL A 107 1.62 8.91 1.20
N LEU A 108 1.95 8.05 0.24
CA LEU A 108 1.06 7.66 -0.86
C LEU A 108 0.85 6.15 -0.83
N THR A 109 -0.40 5.68 -0.83
CA THR A 109 -0.69 4.24 -0.93
C THR A 109 -1.43 3.88 -2.21
N ASN A 110 -1.17 2.68 -2.73
CA ASN A 110 -1.93 2.01 -3.77
C ASN A 110 -2.06 0.55 -3.31
N VAL A 111 -2.91 0.21 -2.36
CA VAL A 111 -4.13 0.89 -1.86
C VAL A 111 -4.28 0.66 -0.34
N SER A 112 -3.18 0.23 0.28
CA SER A 112 -3.10 -0.23 1.66
C SER A 112 -3.61 0.82 2.65
N TYR A 113 -4.38 0.38 3.65
CA TYR A 113 -4.95 1.27 4.69
C TYR A 113 -4.13 1.30 5.99
N LEU A 114 -3.27 0.32 6.25
CA LEU A 114 -2.36 0.34 7.40
C LEU A 114 -1.41 1.56 7.39
N PRO A 115 -0.74 1.89 6.27
CA PRO A 115 0.15 3.07 6.23
C PRO A 115 -0.64 4.38 6.33
N LEU A 116 -1.90 4.40 5.87
CA LEU A 116 -2.78 5.58 5.99
C LEU A 116 -3.17 5.82 7.46
N ALA A 117 -3.58 4.76 8.17
CA ALA A 117 -3.89 4.85 9.60
C ALA A 117 -2.67 5.28 10.42
N ALA A 118 -1.50 4.75 10.08
CA ALA A 118 -0.24 5.12 10.70
C ALA A 118 0.16 6.58 10.44
N ALA A 119 0.03 7.04 9.19
CA ALA A 119 0.31 8.43 8.82
C ALA A 119 -0.62 9.40 9.56
N ALA A 120 -1.91 9.07 9.67
CA ALA A 120 -2.87 9.83 10.46
C ALA A 120 -2.46 9.91 11.95
N GLN A 121 -2.03 8.79 12.54
CA GLN A 121 -1.53 8.78 13.92
C GLN A 121 -0.24 9.59 14.10
N ALA A 122 0.65 9.59 13.10
CA ALA A 122 1.91 10.33 13.12
C ALA A 122 1.78 11.81 12.73
N GLY A 123 0.60 12.26 12.29
CA GLY A 123 0.39 13.62 11.78
C GLY A 123 1.05 13.90 10.43
N ILE A 124 1.33 12.85 9.65
CA ILE A 124 1.96 12.96 8.32
C ILE A 124 0.85 13.03 7.27
N PRO A 125 0.89 14.01 6.34
CA PRO A 125 -0.05 14.05 5.22
C PRO A 125 -0.06 12.72 4.46
N ALA A 126 -1.24 12.29 4.03
CA ALA A 126 -1.38 11.03 3.29
C ALA A 126 -2.44 11.10 2.21
N ALA A 127 -2.21 10.37 1.12
CA ALA A 127 -3.16 10.16 0.04
C ALA A 127 -3.18 8.68 -0.38
N SER A 128 -4.28 8.25 -0.97
CA SER A 128 -4.39 6.94 -1.60
C SER A 128 -4.82 7.09 -3.04
N LEU A 129 -4.24 6.27 -3.92
CA LEU A 129 -4.51 6.24 -5.35
C LEU A 129 -4.79 4.80 -5.73
N CYS A 130 -5.99 4.49 -6.22
CA CYS A 130 -6.32 3.22 -6.84
C CYS A 130 -7.67 3.34 -7.57
N SER A 131 -7.97 2.41 -8.48
CA SER A 131 -9.29 2.31 -9.14
C SER A 131 -10.35 1.59 -8.30
N LEU A 132 -9.97 1.14 -7.11
CA LEU A 132 -10.79 0.43 -6.12
C LEU A 132 -10.28 0.78 -4.72
N ASN A 133 -11.01 0.41 -3.67
CA ASN A 133 -10.47 0.41 -2.31
C ASN A 133 -10.89 -0.85 -1.56
N TRP A 134 -10.09 -1.21 -0.54
CA TRP A 134 -10.33 -2.43 0.24
C TRP A 134 -11.61 -2.36 1.07
N ALA A 135 -12.07 -1.18 1.49
CA ALA A 135 -13.28 -1.04 2.29
C ALA A 135 -14.56 -1.35 1.48
N ASP A 136 -14.67 -0.83 0.25
CA ASP A 136 -15.81 -1.10 -0.64
C ASP A 136 -15.85 -2.57 -1.06
N LEU A 137 -14.69 -3.17 -1.34
CA LEU A 137 -14.62 -4.61 -1.62
C LEU A 137 -14.99 -5.43 -0.38
N PHE A 138 -14.53 -5.02 0.81
CA PHE A 138 -14.90 -5.68 2.04
C PHE A 138 -16.41 -5.65 2.24
N ALA A 139 -17.04 -4.47 2.12
CA ALA A 139 -18.49 -4.34 2.20
C ALA A 139 -19.20 -5.20 1.15
N HIS A 140 -18.72 -5.23 -0.10
CA HIS A 140 -19.35 -6.02 -1.15
C HIS A 140 -19.35 -7.53 -0.84
N PHE A 141 -18.22 -8.08 -0.38
CA PHE A 141 -18.08 -9.53 -0.15
C PHE A 141 -18.55 -9.99 1.24
N PHE A 142 -18.49 -9.12 2.24
CA PHE A 142 -18.64 -9.48 3.65
C PHE A 142 -19.77 -8.74 4.39
N ALA A 143 -20.54 -7.85 3.75
CA ALA A 143 -21.62 -7.11 4.43
C ALA A 143 -22.70 -7.98 5.10
N ASN A 144 -22.82 -9.25 4.70
CA ASN A 144 -23.81 -10.20 5.23
C ASN A 144 -23.17 -11.39 5.97
N GLU A 145 -21.90 -11.28 6.35
CA GLU A 145 -21.25 -12.28 7.20
C GLU A 145 -21.34 -11.86 8.67
N ASP A 146 -21.67 -12.82 9.55
CA ASP A 146 -21.77 -12.64 11.01
C ASP A 146 -20.39 -12.49 11.68
#